data_AF-A0A1C0BXR1-F1
#
_entry.id   AF-A0A1C0BXR1-F1
#
_cell.length_a   1.000
_cell.length_b   1.000
_cell.length_c   1.000
_cell.angle_alpha   90.00
_cell.angle_beta   90.00
_cell.angle_gamma   90.00
#
_symmetry.space_group_name_H-M   'P 1'
#
loop_
_entity.id
_entity.type
_entity.pdbx_description
1 polymer ?
#
loop_
_entity_poly.entity_id
_entity_poly.type
_entity_poly.pdbx_seq_one_letter_code
_entity_poly.pdbx_strand_id
1 'polypeptide(L)' 'MNEFVDMHVHSKFSIDGMSTMEDYCLIAGKTGTRVICFTEHVDFNSEETIKHYIKHHNEEHPVDNFTIDEE' A
#
# COMPACT_ATOMS: atom_id res chain seq x y z
N MET A 1 20.78 -7.22 -23.72
CA MET A 1 19.31 -7.24 -23.52
C MET A 1 19.03 -6.34 -22.34
N ASN A 2 18.19 -5.32 -22.50
CA ASN A 2 17.68 -4.59 -21.33
C ASN A 2 16.58 -5.44 -20.72
N GLU A 3 16.76 -5.82 -19.46
CA GLU A 3 15.76 -6.56 -18.71
C GLU A 3 14.74 -5.56 -18.19
N PHE A 4 13.46 -5.79 -18.48
CA PHE A 4 12.39 -4.98 -17.92
C PHE A 4 12.09 -5.50 -16.52
N VAL A 5 12.33 -4.64 -15.53
CA VAL A 5 12.11 -4.91 -14.11
C VAL A 5 11.20 -3.83 -13.56
N ASP A 6 10.23 -4.25 -12.75
CA ASP A 6 9.34 -3.34 -12.04
C ASP A 6 9.64 -3.45 -10.55
N MET A 7 10.13 -2.37 -9.97
CA MET A 7 10.70 -2.39 -8.62
C MET A 7 9.81 -1.67 -7.59
N HIS A 8 8.68 -1.12 -8.01
CA HIS A 8 7.80 -0.34 -7.15
C HIS A 8 6.34 -0.60 -7.54
N VAL A 9 5.78 -1.67 -6.99
CA VAL A 9 4.41 -2.12 -7.29
C VAL A 9 3.66 -2.33 -5.99
N HIS A 10 2.41 -1.85 -5.95
CA HIS A 10 1.48 -2.09 -4.84
C HIS A 10 0.37 -3.01 -5.31
N SER A 11 0.12 -4.08 -4.56
CA SER A 11 -1.05 -4.93 -4.77
C SER A 11 -2.20 -4.48 -3.89
N LYS A 12 -3.34 -5.18 -3.94
CA LYS A 12 -4.48 -4.95 -3.04
C LYS A 12 -4.16 -5.06 -1.54
N PHE A 13 -2.95 -5.44 -1.15
CA PHE A 13 -2.50 -5.33 0.25
C PHE A 13 -2.18 -3.88 0.66
N SER A 14 -2.02 -2.97 -0.30
CA SER A 14 -1.93 -1.52 -0.10
C SER A 14 -3.25 -0.82 -0.36
N ILE A 15 -3.47 0.32 0.31
CA ILE A 15 -4.68 1.14 0.19
C ILE A 15 -4.94 1.68 -1.23
N ASP A 16 -3.88 1.88 -2.00
CA ASP A 16 -3.90 2.41 -3.37
C ASP A 16 -3.73 1.30 -4.43
N GLY A 17 -3.53 0.05 -4.03
CA GLY A 17 -3.31 -1.05 -4.94
C GLY A 17 -4.61 -1.62 -5.51
N MET A 18 -4.66 -1.75 -6.84
CA MET A 18 -5.88 -2.15 -7.57
C MET A 18 -5.86 -3.60 -8.07
N SER A 19 -4.69 -4.20 -8.22
CA SER A 19 -4.48 -5.54 -8.77
C SER A 19 -3.92 -6.50 -7.73
N THR A 20 -4.19 -7.81 -7.85
CA THR A 20 -3.58 -8.79 -6.93
C THR A 20 -2.15 -9.10 -7.34
N MET A 21 -1.36 -9.66 -6.42
CA MET A 21 0.00 -10.12 -6.74
C MET A 21 -0.02 -11.16 -7.88
N GLU A 22 -1.04 -12.02 -7.95
CA GLU A 22 -1.24 -13.00 -9.02
C GLU A 22 -1.52 -12.34 -10.36
N ASP A 23 -2.34 -11.28 -10.41
CA ASP A 23 -2.60 -10.50 -11.63
C ASP A 23 -1.28 -9.97 -12.20
N TYR A 24 -0.41 -9.42 -11.34
CA TYR A 24 0.93 -8.95 -11.74
C TYR A 24 1.81 -10.09 -12.29
N CYS A 25 1.84 -11.24 -11.62
CA CYS A 25 2.59 -12.41 -12.09
C CYS A 25 2.11 -12.92 -13.46
N LEU A 26 0.79 -12.98 -13.67
CA LEU A 26 0.19 -13.41 -14.94
C LEU A 26 0.47 -12.44 -16.08
N ILE A 27 0.49 -11.13 -15.81
CA ILE A 27 0.80 -10.09 -16.80
C ILE A 27 2.29 -10.08 -17.11
N ALA A 28 3.17 -10.22 -16.11
CA ALA A 28 4.62 -10.27 -16.30
C ALA A 28 5.05 -11.37 -17.28
N GLY A 29 4.42 -12.56 -17.18
CA GLY A 29 4.64 -13.65 -18.13
C GLY A 29 4.25 -13.32 -19.58
N LYS A 30 3.38 -12.33 -19.80
CA LYS A 30 2.93 -11.87 -21.13
C LYS A 30 3.73 -10.66 -21.63
N THR A 31 4.17 -9.77 -20.74
CA THR A 31 4.86 -8.52 -21.09
C THR A 31 6.38 -8.65 -21.15
N GLY A 32 6.93 -9.76 -20.65
CA GLY A 32 8.37 -9.96 -20.57
C GLY A 32 9.03 -9.28 -19.37
N THR A 33 8.23 -8.82 -18.40
CA THR A 33 8.73 -8.36 -17.09
C THR A 33 9.35 -9.56 -16.36
N ARG A 34 10.62 -9.47 -15.99
CA ARG A 34 11.33 -10.62 -15.40
C ARG A 34 11.44 -10.59 -13.88
N VAL A 35 11.34 -9.39 -13.31
CA VAL A 35 11.41 -9.14 -11.87
C VAL A 35 10.31 -8.16 -11.51
N ILE A 36 9.56 -8.51 -10.46
CA ILE A 36 8.59 -7.63 -9.82
C ILE A 36 8.98 -7.54 -8.35
N CYS A 37 9.09 -6.32 -7.82
CA CYS A 37 9.21 -6.06 -6.39
C CYS A 37 7.91 -5.42 -5.89
N PHE A 38 7.24 -6.08 -4.97
CA PHE A 38 6.08 -5.53 -4.28
C PHE A 38 6.56 -4.68 -3.10
N THR A 39 6.17 -3.41 -3.07
CA THR A 39 6.59 -2.43 -2.06
C THR A 39 5.37 -1.93 -1.31
N GLU A 40 4.64 -2.84 -0.69
CA GLU A 40 3.36 -2.52 -0.04
C GLU A 40 3.50 -1.39 0.99
N HIS A 41 2.49 -0.53 1.07
CA HIS A 41 2.39 0.47 2.12
C HIS A 41 2.21 -0.23 3.46
N VAL A 42 3.13 0.02 4.38
CA VAL A 42 2.97 -0.36 5.79
C VAL A 42 2.78 0.92 6.57
N ASP A 43 1.58 1.11 7.11
CA ASP A 43 1.27 2.27 7.94
C ASP A 43 1.74 2.00 9.37
N PHE A 44 2.78 2.72 9.79
CA PHE A 44 3.32 2.69 11.16
C PHE A 44 2.81 3.84 12.02
N ASN A 45 1.97 4.74 11.48
CA ASN A 45 1.30 5.75 12.28
C ASN A 45 0.18 5.09 13.08
N SER A 46 0.41 4.91 14.39
CA SER A 46 -0.64 4.50 15.34
C SER A 46 -1.71 5.59 15.58
N GLU A 47 -2.03 6.40 14.57
CA GLU A 47 -3.12 7.37 14.51
C GLU A 47 -3.92 7.29 13.19
N GLU A 48 -3.33 6.82 12.08
CA GLU A 48 -4.03 6.73 10.79
C GLU A 48 -4.91 5.48 10.68
N THR A 49 -4.50 4.37 11.31
CA THR A 49 -5.39 3.23 11.61
C THR A 49 -6.62 3.67 12.41
N ILE A 50 -6.44 4.62 13.34
CA ILE A 50 -7.49 5.17 14.20
C ILE A 50 -8.44 6.09 13.40
N LYS A 51 -7.93 6.90 12.46
CA LYS A 51 -8.77 7.74 11.58
C LYS A 51 -9.59 6.92 10.58
N HIS A 52 -9.06 5.81 10.06
CA HIS A 52 -9.82 4.84 9.27
C HIS A 52 -10.95 4.18 10.09
N TYR A 53 -10.69 3.84 11.36
CA TYR A 53 -11.69 3.34 12.33
C TYR A 53 -12.82 4.37 12.60
N ILE A 54 -12.46 5.64 12.81
CA ILE A 54 -13.39 6.72 13.15
C ILE A 54 -14.30 7.11 11.98
N LYS A 55 -13.78 7.14 10.75
CA LYS A 55 -14.59 7.49 9.58
C LYS A 55 -15.60 6.40 9.19
N HIS A 56 -15.31 5.14 9.52
CA HIS A 56 -16.20 4.00 9.28
C HIS A 56 -17.14 3.70 10.47
N HIS A 57 -16.88 4.26 11.68
CA HIS A 57 -17.71 4.17 12.89
C HIS A 57 -18.16 5.56 13.40
N ASN A 58 -18.93 6.24 12.56
CA ASN A 58 -19.41 7.63 12.65
C ASN A 58 -20.29 8.01 13.88
N GLU A 59 -19.94 7.65 15.12
CA GLU A 59 -20.69 8.05 16.32
C GLU A 59 -19.73 8.37 17.49
N GLU A 60 -19.68 9.66 17.86
CA GLU A 60 -19.22 10.19 19.17
C GLU A 60 -17.68 10.29 19.44
N HIS A 61 -17.17 11.53 19.31
CA HIS A 61 -16.00 12.16 20.01
C HIS A 61 -14.71 12.48 19.20
N PRO A 62 -14.15 13.70 19.33
CA PRO A 62 -12.96 14.17 18.59
C PRO A 62 -11.65 13.66 19.22
N VAL A 63 -10.67 13.29 18.39
CA VAL A 63 -9.34 12.81 18.83
C VAL A 63 -8.36 13.97 18.91
N ASP A 64 -7.75 14.12 20.08
CA ASP A 64 -6.69 15.09 20.39
C ASP A 64 -5.33 14.68 19.78
N ASN A 65 -4.61 15.68 19.27
CA ASN A 65 -3.29 15.69 18.61
C ASN A 65 -2.25 14.63 19.05
N PHE A 66 -1.66 13.90 18.10
CA PHE A 66 -0.27 13.43 18.21
C PHE A 66 0.71 14.29 17.39
N THR A 67 1.79 14.68 18.05
CA THR A 67 3.03 15.20 17.45
C THR A 67 3.88 14.04 16.95
N ILE A 68 4.30 14.10 15.68
CA ILE A 68 5.34 13.23 15.13
C ILE A 68 6.67 13.97 15.34
N ASP A 69 7.57 13.40 16.15
CA ASP A 69 8.95 13.86 16.23
C ASP A 69 9.68 13.38 14.96
N GLU A 70 10.08 14.34 14.12
CA GLU A 70 10.99 14.09 12.99
C GLU A 70 12.43 13.94 13.52
N GLU A 71 13.10 12.84 13.19
CA GLU A 71 14.56 12.65 13.36
C GLU A 71 15.24 12.51 11.99
#